data_AF-A0A373LNC7-F1
#
_entry.id   AF-A0A373LNC7-F1
#
_cell.length_a   1.000
_cell.length_b   1.000
_cell.length_c   1.000
_cell.angle_alpha   90.00
_cell.angle_beta   90.00
_cell.angle_gamma   90.00
#
_symmetry.space_group_name_H-M   'P 1'
#
loop_
_entity.id
_entity.type
_entity.pdbx_description
1 polymer ?
#
loop_
_entity_poly.entity_id
_entity_poly.type
_entity_poly.pdbx_seq_one_letter_code
_entity_poly.pdbx_strand_id
1 'polypeptide(L)'
;MKKVLKKVIFLVLAVAMVLSFNTVAMKNTVKAANVVPFQVTSPTANKLVPAGHVTITWSNGNSYGTVKNYTVYVDGKKETTTTSTSYDFYTTKVNIHSVWVTAQMTNGKYMDTATVKFKVSKKGIAASKAMAIELEPDDVQASWYYNWGTREFKQLSQCTTRQDKNEIGVNFANQFKKIEYVPMVWSSNSYSNTLSKVQTAKNNGYKTILGFNEPDFKDQANMNVATAISCWPAFMNQGMRVGSPATGTWPTTNTWFQNFMSQIDSNSSLDVDFITIHCYPENYAGKDGANWFLTNVVEACWNKYHKPIWITEFSPQGQYVTKSGEAEFIKTALEGLDKMDYVERYSAFSFDGAGTNKNTINCALWYHSTGVFTEAGKAYCNYGNPTAEYVAGNAVNQNRKISIGSNTTTPSVVKPAKAKIKSVKNIKTRKIKLTLSKTKNAKGYQIKICDNKKFSGYWTKNITKTTYTFKKMDKKTTYYFKARAYTKKGSTKIYGAWSKTKKVKVKK
;
A
#
# COMPACT_ATOMS: atom_id res chain seq x y z
N MET A 1 -18.57 57.98 41.66
CA MET A 1 -18.07 59.33 42.00
C MET A 1 -16.55 59.33 41.93
N LYS A 2 -15.94 60.30 41.21
CA LYS A 2 -14.51 60.71 41.18
C LYS A 2 -13.47 59.68 40.65
N LYS A 3 -12.85 59.92 39.47
CA LYS A 3 -11.65 60.75 39.14
C LYS A 3 -10.34 59.92 39.33
N VAL A 4 -9.32 59.85 38.46
CA VAL A 4 -8.63 60.90 37.66
C VAL A 4 -7.76 60.30 36.50
N LEU A 5 -7.94 60.85 35.28
CA LEU A 5 -6.98 61.29 34.21
C LEU A 5 -5.73 60.47 33.76
N LYS A 6 -5.56 60.24 32.43
CA LYS A 6 -4.59 60.94 31.53
C LYS A 6 -4.53 60.44 30.06
N LYS A 7 -4.74 61.42 29.15
CA LYS A 7 -4.14 61.77 27.82
C LYS A 7 -3.77 60.68 26.79
N VAL A 8 -4.11 60.94 25.50
CA VAL A 8 -3.23 61.21 24.32
C VAL A 8 -4.16 61.54 23.12
N ILE A 9 -4.24 62.80 22.64
CA ILE A 9 -3.58 63.48 21.50
C ILE A 9 -3.86 62.86 20.11
N PHE A 10 -4.55 63.64 19.27
CA PHE A 10 -4.69 63.53 17.81
C PHE A 10 -4.23 64.87 17.19
N LEU A 11 -3.49 64.85 16.09
CA LEU A 11 -3.84 65.57 14.84
C LEU A 11 -2.81 65.32 13.72
N VAL A 12 -3.33 65.34 12.50
CA VAL A 12 -2.72 65.10 11.19
C VAL A 12 -2.12 66.39 10.60
N LEU A 13 -1.03 66.30 9.82
CA LEU A 13 -0.76 67.18 8.66
C LEU A 13 0.33 66.60 7.74
N ALA A 14 0.17 66.85 6.44
CA ALA A 14 0.79 66.16 5.31
C ALA A 14 2.23 66.61 4.96
N VAL A 15 3.07 65.69 4.46
CA VAL A 15 4.27 66.01 3.65
C VAL A 15 4.49 64.95 2.56
N ALA A 16 4.85 65.44 1.36
CA ALA A 16 5.12 64.73 0.12
C ALA A 16 6.08 63.53 0.24
N MET A 17 5.67 62.37 -0.30
CA MET A 17 6.58 61.24 -0.53
C MET A 17 7.26 61.39 -1.89
N VAL A 18 8.54 61.75 -1.86
CA VAL A 18 9.47 61.52 -2.96
C VAL A 18 9.58 60.00 -3.17
N LEU A 19 9.08 59.51 -4.31
CA LEU A 19 9.29 58.14 -4.77
C LEU A 19 10.77 57.96 -5.15
N SER A 20 11.59 57.59 -4.18
CA SER A 20 12.87 56.95 -4.46
C SER A 20 12.59 55.51 -4.91
N PHE A 21 12.70 55.27 -6.21
CA PHE A 21 12.77 53.91 -6.75
C PHE A 21 14.09 53.27 -6.32
N ASN A 22 14.14 52.73 -5.10
CA ASN A 22 15.12 51.73 -4.77
C ASN A 22 14.76 50.48 -5.57
N THR A 23 15.48 50.28 -6.67
CA THR A 23 15.50 49.01 -7.40
C THR A 23 16.09 47.95 -6.47
N VAL A 24 15.23 47.32 -5.66
CA VAL A 24 15.58 46.09 -4.97
C VAL A 24 15.85 45.07 -6.08
N ALA A 25 17.12 44.85 -6.38
CA ALA A 25 17.55 43.70 -7.14
C ALA A 25 17.08 42.45 -6.38
N MET A 26 15.92 41.91 -6.77
CA MET A 26 15.44 40.64 -6.25
C MET A 26 16.52 39.59 -6.51
N LYS A 27 17.30 39.26 -5.47
CA LYS A 27 18.19 38.09 -5.50
C LYS A 27 17.29 36.88 -5.75
N ASN A 28 17.42 36.28 -6.93
CA ASN A 28 16.71 35.07 -7.36
C ASN A 28 17.26 33.81 -6.66
N THR A 29 17.47 33.88 -5.35
CA THR A 29 17.89 32.75 -4.51
C THR A 29 16.67 32.14 -3.85
N VAL A 30 16.46 30.85 -4.07
CA VAL A 30 15.40 30.06 -3.42
C VAL A 30 15.96 29.51 -2.11
N LYS A 31 15.17 29.54 -1.03
CA LYS A 31 15.49 28.86 0.24
C LYS A 31 15.83 27.38 0.00
N ALA A 32 16.71 26.83 0.85
CA ALA A 32 17.17 25.44 0.79
C ALA A 32 16.00 24.46 0.69
N ALA A 33 16.22 23.34 0.00
CA ALA A 33 15.29 22.21 0.04
C ALA A 33 15.12 21.77 1.50
N ASN A 34 13.88 21.54 1.93
CA ASN A 34 13.61 20.95 3.24
C ASN A 34 14.48 19.70 3.37
N VAL A 35 15.34 19.66 4.39
CA VAL A 35 16.10 18.46 4.73
C VAL A 35 15.06 17.37 4.99
N VAL A 36 15.07 16.32 4.18
CA VAL A 36 14.18 15.18 4.40
C VAL A 36 14.73 14.43 5.62
N PRO A 37 13.97 14.26 6.71
CA PRO A 37 14.42 13.48 7.85
C PRO A 37 14.78 12.06 7.43
N PHE A 38 15.91 11.53 7.89
CA PHE A 38 16.29 10.13 7.68
C PHE A 38 15.57 9.25 8.71
N GLN A 39 14.56 8.52 8.27
CA GLN A 39 13.64 7.78 9.15
C GLN A 39 13.04 6.57 8.45
N VAL A 40 12.69 5.55 9.23
CA VAL A 40 11.79 4.47 8.78
C VAL A 40 10.42 5.08 8.49
N THR A 41 9.87 4.78 7.32
CA THR A 41 8.59 5.29 6.83
C THR A 41 7.48 4.24 6.87
N SER A 42 7.84 2.96 6.88
CA SER A 42 6.92 1.84 7.13
C SER A 42 7.70 0.65 7.72
N PRO A 43 7.13 -0.10 8.67
CA PRO A 43 5.90 0.22 9.41
C PRO A 43 6.03 1.50 10.24
N THR A 44 4.91 2.13 10.58
CA THR A 44 4.90 3.26 11.53
C THR A 44 4.90 2.76 12.97
N ALA A 45 5.25 3.62 13.92
CA ALA A 45 5.28 3.27 15.34
C ALA A 45 3.94 2.69 15.81
N ASN A 46 4.00 1.57 16.53
CA ASN A 46 2.88 0.79 17.06
C ASN A 46 1.89 0.26 16.01
N LYS A 47 2.23 0.32 14.72
CA LYS A 47 1.37 -0.21 13.66
C LYS A 47 1.24 -1.72 13.81
N LEU A 48 0.00 -2.22 13.82
CA LEU A 48 -0.29 -3.64 13.63
C LEU A 48 -0.19 -3.99 12.14
N VAL A 49 0.64 -4.96 11.81
CA VAL A 49 0.88 -5.47 10.46
C VAL A 49 0.70 -6.99 10.42
N PRO A 50 0.31 -7.56 9.28
CA PRO A 50 0.13 -8.99 9.16
C PRO A 50 1.47 -9.74 9.16
N ALA A 51 1.46 -10.95 9.72
CA ALA A 51 2.56 -11.89 9.62
C ALA A 51 2.77 -12.41 8.20
N GLY A 52 3.95 -12.99 7.96
CA GLY A 52 4.51 -13.30 6.64
C GLY A 52 5.42 -12.16 6.19
N HIS A 53 5.18 -11.65 4.98
CA HIS A 53 6.00 -10.62 4.34
C HIS A 53 5.64 -9.20 4.81
N VAL A 54 6.54 -8.56 5.57
CA VAL A 54 6.43 -7.18 6.06
C VAL A 54 7.36 -6.27 5.28
N THR A 55 6.79 -5.33 4.52
CA THR A 55 7.59 -4.34 3.77
C THR A 55 8.09 -3.22 4.68
N ILE A 56 9.40 -3.20 4.92
CA ILE A 56 10.10 -2.13 5.62
C ILE A 56 10.61 -1.11 4.61
N THR A 57 10.28 0.17 4.80
CA THR A 57 10.76 1.28 3.96
C THR A 57 11.33 2.41 4.80
N TRP A 58 12.23 3.18 4.22
CA TRP A 58 12.83 4.35 4.87
C TRP A 58 13.11 5.47 3.87
N SER A 59 13.23 6.69 4.37
CA SER A 59 13.60 7.83 3.55
C SER A 59 15.07 7.77 3.12
N ASN A 60 15.38 8.35 1.97
CA ASN A 60 16.74 8.38 1.46
C ASN A 60 17.64 9.34 2.28
N GLY A 61 18.81 8.88 2.68
CA GLY A 61 19.80 9.66 3.46
C GLY A 61 20.54 10.75 2.67
N ASN A 62 20.27 10.92 1.38
CA ASN A 62 21.03 11.80 0.47
C ASN A 62 20.97 13.29 0.81
N SER A 63 20.08 13.70 1.73
CA SER A 63 20.09 15.07 2.27
C SER A 63 21.31 15.34 3.16
N TYR A 64 22.03 14.31 3.61
CA TYR A 64 23.13 14.37 4.57
C TYR A 64 24.50 13.95 3.98
N GLY A 65 24.55 13.57 2.70
CA GLY A 65 25.75 13.07 2.02
C GLY A 65 25.40 12.08 0.91
N THR A 66 26.40 11.56 0.20
CA THR A 66 26.15 10.46 -0.75
C THR A 66 26.11 9.14 0.01
N VAL A 67 24.94 8.49 0.03
CA VAL A 67 24.81 7.17 0.66
C VAL A 67 25.49 6.11 -0.20
N LYS A 68 26.36 5.31 0.41
CA LYS A 68 26.99 4.11 -0.16
C LYS A 68 26.04 2.92 -0.09
N ASN A 69 25.51 2.63 1.10
CA ASN A 69 24.54 1.57 1.35
C ASN A 69 23.76 1.84 2.63
N TYR A 70 22.73 1.02 2.87
CA TYR A 70 21.96 0.94 4.10
C TYR A 70 22.18 -0.43 4.74
N THR A 71 22.23 -0.50 6.06
CA THR A 71 22.14 -1.75 6.82
C THR A 71 20.85 -1.73 7.63
N VAL A 72 20.03 -2.76 7.47
CA VAL A 72 18.74 -2.91 8.17
C VAL A 72 18.95 -3.83 9.36
N TYR A 73 18.49 -3.38 10.52
CA TYR A 73 18.47 -4.19 11.73
C TYR A 73 17.03 -4.37 12.18
N VAL A 74 16.68 -5.61 12.50
CA VAL A 74 15.38 -5.98 13.08
C VAL A 74 15.64 -6.79 14.34
N ASP A 75 15.00 -6.43 15.44
CA ASP A 75 15.08 -7.15 16.73
C ASP A 75 16.51 -7.39 17.25
N GLY A 76 17.40 -6.41 17.05
CA GLY A 76 18.79 -6.53 17.47
C GLY A 76 19.66 -7.41 16.55
N LYS A 77 19.12 -7.90 15.43
CA LYS A 77 19.84 -8.69 14.43
C LYS A 77 20.03 -7.89 13.14
N LYS A 78 21.20 -8.06 12.50
CA LYS A 78 21.44 -7.53 11.16
C LYS A 78 20.73 -8.41 10.13
N GLU A 79 19.74 -7.85 9.43
CA GLU A 79 18.96 -8.58 8.41
C GLU A 79 19.62 -8.48 7.03
N THR A 80 20.04 -7.28 6.62
CA THR A 80 20.61 -7.10 5.29
C THR A 80 21.47 -5.84 5.15
N THR A 81 22.24 -5.78 4.07
CA THR A 81 22.88 -4.55 3.56
C THR A 81 22.44 -4.34 2.12
N THR A 82 21.89 -3.17 1.79
CA THR A 82 21.27 -2.89 0.49
C THR A 82 21.48 -1.44 0.04
N THR A 83 21.36 -1.16 -1.25
CA THR A 83 21.33 0.21 -1.80
C THR A 83 19.89 0.72 -2.00
N SER A 84 18.91 -0.18 -1.92
CA SER A 84 17.48 0.14 -1.96
C SER A 84 17.03 0.85 -0.69
N THR A 85 15.86 1.49 -0.74
CA THR A 85 15.19 2.13 0.42
C THR A 85 14.01 1.31 0.93
N SER A 86 14.05 0.01 0.64
CA SER A 86 13.03 -0.98 0.98
C SER A 86 13.71 -2.32 1.25
N TYR A 87 13.12 -3.08 2.16
CA TYR A 87 13.47 -4.46 2.47
C TYR A 87 12.18 -5.23 2.77
N ASP A 88 12.12 -6.47 2.31
CA ASP A 88 11.00 -7.38 2.61
C ASP A 88 11.43 -8.31 3.74
N PHE A 89 10.84 -8.09 4.92
CA PHE A 89 11.16 -8.82 6.14
C PHE A 89 10.12 -9.90 6.37
N TYR A 90 10.54 -11.15 6.40
CA TYR A 90 9.65 -12.28 6.66
C TYR A 90 9.65 -12.64 8.15
N THR A 91 8.46 -12.68 8.77
CA THR A 91 8.30 -13.18 10.14
C THR A 91 6.89 -13.73 10.38
N THR A 92 6.80 -14.82 11.12
CA THR A 92 5.54 -15.36 11.67
C THR A 92 5.44 -15.19 13.18
N LYS A 93 6.44 -14.55 13.81
CA LYS A 93 6.46 -14.32 15.26
C LYS A 93 5.43 -13.26 15.64
N VAL A 94 4.46 -13.65 16.48
CA VAL A 94 3.41 -12.73 16.98
C VAL A 94 3.97 -11.93 18.14
N ASN A 95 4.75 -10.90 17.81
CA ASN A 95 5.45 -10.06 18.78
C ASN A 95 5.43 -8.57 18.41
N ILE A 96 5.88 -7.75 19.35
CA ILE A 96 6.30 -6.38 19.08
C ILE A 96 7.74 -6.44 18.55
N HIS A 97 7.91 -6.15 17.27
CA HIS A 97 9.20 -6.09 16.60
C HIS A 97 9.79 -4.68 16.64
N SER A 98 11.10 -4.58 16.52
CA SER A 98 11.84 -3.31 16.46
C SER A 98 12.69 -3.24 15.20
N VAL A 99 12.76 -2.07 14.57
CA VAL A 99 13.57 -1.85 13.37
C VAL A 99 14.30 -0.51 13.42
N TRP A 100 15.56 -0.50 12.97
CA TRP A 100 16.25 0.72 12.58
C TRP A 100 17.15 0.49 11.36
N VAL A 101 17.50 1.58 10.70
CA VAL A 101 18.34 1.55 9.50
C VAL A 101 19.55 2.45 9.70
N THR A 102 20.73 1.91 9.40
CA THR A 102 21.98 2.65 9.34
C THR A 102 22.32 2.99 7.90
N ALA A 103 22.49 4.27 7.57
CA ALA A 103 23.10 4.71 6.32
C ALA A 103 24.62 4.82 6.47
N GLN A 104 25.38 4.16 5.60
CA GLN A 104 26.82 4.39 5.43
C GLN A 104 27.02 5.40 4.29
N MET A 105 27.74 6.50 4.55
CA MET A 105 28.10 7.50 3.55
C MET A 105 29.41 7.12 2.85
N THR A 106 29.62 7.62 1.62
CA THR A 106 30.87 7.37 0.87
C THR A 106 32.12 7.97 1.54
N ASN A 107 31.95 8.97 2.41
CA ASN A 107 33.03 9.57 3.20
C ASN A 107 33.31 8.83 4.52
N GLY A 108 32.75 7.63 4.71
CA GLY A 108 32.94 6.81 5.91
C GLY A 108 32.08 7.20 7.13
N LYS A 109 31.28 8.27 7.06
CA LYS A 109 30.34 8.64 8.13
C LYS A 109 29.12 7.73 8.14
N TYR A 110 28.51 7.59 9.32
CA TYR A 110 27.29 6.80 9.54
C TYR A 110 26.18 7.66 10.13
N MET A 111 24.94 7.31 9.82
CA MET A 111 23.74 7.91 10.40
C MET A 111 22.66 6.85 10.61
N ASP A 112 21.97 6.91 11.73
CA ASP A 112 20.91 5.98 12.08
C ASP A 112 19.54 6.66 12.09
N THR A 113 18.51 5.92 11.63
CA THR A 113 17.12 6.27 11.94
C THR A 113 16.87 6.10 13.43
N ALA A 114 15.79 6.72 13.94
CA ALA A 114 15.24 6.28 15.21
C ALA A 114 14.79 4.81 15.09
N THR A 115 14.81 4.08 16.21
CA THR A 115 14.20 2.75 16.28
C THR A 115 12.68 2.89 16.27
N VAL A 116 12.03 2.15 15.38
CA VAL A 116 10.57 2.06 15.30
C VAL A 116 10.13 0.70 15.80
N LYS A 117 9.15 0.68 16.71
CA LYS A 117 8.49 -0.55 17.16
C LYS A 117 7.17 -0.74 16.42
N PHE A 118 6.87 -1.97 15.99
CA PHE A 118 5.63 -2.33 15.30
C PHE A 118 5.15 -3.70 15.76
N LYS A 119 3.85 -3.98 15.61
CA LYS A 119 3.22 -5.20 16.09
C LYS A 119 2.97 -6.13 14.90
N VAL A 120 3.36 -7.40 15.00
CA VAL A 120 3.04 -8.42 14.01
C VAL A 120 1.94 -9.33 14.56
N SER A 121 0.93 -9.62 13.74
CA SER A 121 -0.16 -10.55 14.09
C SER A 121 -0.59 -11.37 12.89
N LYS A 122 -0.95 -12.64 13.13
CA LYS A 122 -1.53 -13.55 12.13
C LYS A 122 -3.04 -13.32 11.96
N LYS A 123 -3.68 -12.66 12.94
CA LYS A 123 -5.14 -12.50 13.04
C LYS A 123 -5.71 -11.57 11.99
N GLY A 124 -6.66 -12.07 11.20
CA GLY A 124 -7.42 -11.31 10.22
C GLY A 124 -8.93 -11.50 10.34
N ILE A 125 -9.66 -11.05 9.32
CA ILE A 125 -11.12 -11.24 9.22
C ILE A 125 -11.58 -11.51 7.79
N ALA A 126 -12.45 -12.51 7.63
CA ALA A 126 -13.24 -12.78 6.43
C ALA A 126 -14.48 -11.87 6.45
N ALA A 127 -14.31 -10.62 6.04
CA ALA A 127 -15.29 -9.58 6.24
C ALA A 127 -16.36 -9.60 5.14
N SER A 128 -17.59 -10.00 5.49
CA SER A 128 -18.73 -9.81 4.59
C SER A 128 -19.15 -8.34 4.60
N LYS A 129 -19.88 -7.91 3.57
CA LYS A 129 -20.46 -6.56 3.57
C LYS A 129 -21.40 -6.35 4.76
N ALA A 130 -22.23 -7.33 5.10
CA ALA A 130 -23.17 -7.24 6.21
C ALA A 130 -22.45 -6.96 7.53
N MET A 131 -21.34 -7.66 7.75
CA MET A 131 -20.47 -7.45 8.91
C MET A 131 -19.77 -6.09 8.86
N ALA A 132 -19.14 -5.74 7.74
CA ALA A 132 -18.34 -4.54 7.59
C ALA A 132 -19.13 -3.22 7.64
N ILE A 133 -20.47 -3.29 7.63
CA ILE A 133 -21.34 -2.13 7.90
C ILE A 133 -21.42 -1.81 9.39
N GLU A 134 -21.26 -2.81 10.27
CA GLU A 134 -21.49 -2.71 11.72
C GLU A 134 -20.21 -2.92 12.56
N LEU A 135 -19.20 -3.62 12.03
CA LEU A 135 -17.99 -3.98 12.75
C LEU A 135 -16.75 -3.25 12.18
N GLU A 136 -16.02 -2.54 13.04
CA GLU A 136 -14.71 -2.00 12.68
C GLU A 136 -13.62 -3.07 12.85
N PRO A 137 -12.63 -3.14 11.94
CA PRO A 137 -11.52 -4.08 12.07
C PRO A 137 -10.68 -3.87 13.34
N ASP A 138 -10.68 -2.66 13.92
CA ASP A 138 -9.98 -2.33 15.15
C ASP A 138 -10.63 -3.02 16.38
N ASP A 139 -11.94 -3.30 16.35
CA ASP A 139 -12.67 -3.94 17.47
C ASP A 139 -12.22 -5.39 17.70
N VAL A 140 -11.83 -6.06 16.62
CA VAL A 140 -11.23 -7.40 16.65
C VAL A 140 -9.71 -7.34 16.56
N GLN A 141 -9.13 -6.13 16.46
CA GLN A 141 -7.71 -5.87 16.28
C GLN A 141 -7.09 -6.74 15.17
N ALA A 142 -7.71 -6.74 13.99
CA ALA A 142 -7.25 -7.49 12.83
C ALA A 142 -6.08 -6.79 12.13
N SER A 143 -5.11 -7.55 11.62
CA SER A 143 -3.97 -7.02 10.85
C SER A 143 -4.20 -7.06 9.33
N TRP A 144 -5.13 -7.89 8.87
CA TRP A 144 -5.53 -8.06 7.48
C TRP A 144 -7.00 -8.50 7.35
N TYR A 145 -7.55 -8.38 6.16
CA TYR A 145 -8.87 -8.89 5.82
C TYR A 145 -8.99 -9.32 4.36
N TYR A 146 -10.00 -10.13 4.08
CA TYR A 146 -10.51 -10.36 2.73
C TYR A 146 -12.04 -10.33 2.76
N ASN A 147 -12.69 -10.26 1.59
CA ASN A 147 -14.15 -10.16 1.47
C ASN A 147 -14.71 -11.01 0.33
N TRP A 148 -14.01 -12.11 -0.02
CA TRP A 148 -14.28 -12.96 -1.20
C TRP A 148 -14.27 -12.24 -2.56
N GLY A 149 -13.99 -10.94 -2.60
CA GLY A 149 -13.96 -10.12 -3.81
C GLY A 149 -12.53 -9.83 -4.30
N THR A 150 -12.45 -9.09 -5.40
CA THR A 150 -11.18 -8.59 -5.96
C THR A 150 -10.87 -7.15 -5.57
N ARG A 151 -11.74 -6.52 -4.78
CA ARG A 151 -11.69 -5.11 -4.42
C ARG A 151 -12.01 -4.91 -2.95
N GLU A 152 -11.22 -4.05 -2.32
CA GLU A 152 -11.47 -3.56 -0.97
C GLU A 152 -12.84 -2.88 -0.85
N PHE A 153 -13.30 -2.74 0.39
CA PHE A 153 -14.50 -1.98 0.64
C PHE A 153 -14.35 -0.51 0.24
N LYS A 154 -15.44 0.04 -0.30
CA LYS A 154 -15.55 1.44 -0.70
C LYS A 154 -16.46 2.16 0.27
N GLN A 155 -16.10 3.39 0.63
CA GLN A 155 -16.99 4.20 1.45
C GLN A 155 -18.33 4.34 0.73
N LEU A 156 -19.44 4.07 1.42
CA LEU A 156 -20.76 4.06 0.78
C LEU A 156 -21.07 5.35 0.02
N SER A 157 -20.64 6.51 0.55
CA SER A 157 -20.78 7.82 -0.09
C SER A 157 -19.95 7.99 -1.37
N GLN A 158 -18.96 7.13 -1.61
CA GLN A 158 -18.11 7.11 -2.81
C GLN A 158 -18.60 6.11 -3.87
N CYS A 159 -19.60 5.28 -3.56
CA CYS A 159 -20.17 4.32 -4.50
C CYS A 159 -21.09 5.03 -5.52
N THR A 160 -20.63 5.12 -6.78
CA THR A 160 -21.35 5.81 -7.86
C THR A 160 -22.26 4.89 -8.66
N THR A 161 -22.10 3.56 -8.55
CA THR A 161 -22.90 2.55 -9.26
C THR A 161 -23.75 1.76 -8.27
N ARG A 162 -24.88 1.21 -8.75
CA ARG A 162 -25.71 0.28 -7.96
C ARG A 162 -24.91 -0.97 -7.56
N GLN A 163 -24.06 -1.44 -8.46
CA GLN A 163 -23.18 -2.58 -8.23
C GLN A 163 -22.22 -2.31 -7.07
N ASP A 164 -21.47 -1.20 -7.09
CA ASP A 164 -20.55 -0.85 -6.00
C ASP A 164 -21.29 -0.75 -4.66
N LYS A 165 -22.48 -0.13 -4.66
CA LYS A 165 -23.32 -0.03 -3.46
C LYS A 165 -23.75 -1.39 -2.94
N ASN A 166 -24.01 -2.34 -3.83
CA ASN A 166 -24.49 -3.67 -3.47
C ASN A 166 -23.35 -4.59 -3.03
N GLU A 167 -22.19 -4.52 -3.67
CA GLU A 167 -21.09 -5.47 -3.47
C GLU A 167 -20.07 -5.00 -2.42
N ILE A 168 -19.66 -3.72 -2.45
CA ILE A 168 -18.48 -3.25 -1.68
C ILE A 168 -18.72 -1.99 -0.85
N GLY A 169 -19.89 -1.37 -0.93
CA GLY A 169 -20.21 -0.13 -0.20
C GLY A 169 -20.45 -0.39 1.28
N VAL A 170 -19.62 0.18 2.17
CA VAL A 170 -19.76 0.07 3.64
C VAL A 170 -19.50 1.40 4.34
N ASN A 171 -19.95 1.53 5.59
CA ASN A 171 -19.81 2.73 6.41
C ASN A 171 -18.39 2.92 6.96
N PHE A 172 -17.72 1.82 7.32
CA PHE A 172 -16.40 1.85 7.95
C PHE A 172 -15.24 1.59 6.98
N ALA A 173 -15.41 1.87 5.68
CA ALA A 173 -14.41 1.55 4.66
C ALA A 173 -13.04 2.19 4.96
N ASN A 174 -13.02 3.38 5.56
CA ASN A 174 -11.77 4.03 5.95
C ASN A 174 -11.00 3.28 7.04
N GLN A 175 -11.67 2.51 7.90
CA GLN A 175 -11.02 1.67 8.91
C GLN A 175 -10.43 0.41 8.27
N PHE A 176 -11.18 -0.23 7.37
CA PHE A 176 -10.67 -1.34 6.56
C PHE A 176 -9.44 -0.94 5.73
N LYS A 177 -9.39 0.29 5.21
CA LYS A 177 -8.21 0.84 4.51
C LYS A 177 -6.96 1.01 5.37
N LYS A 178 -7.09 0.93 6.71
CA LYS A 178 -5.93 0.96 7.60
C LYS A 178 -5.23 -0.39 7.69
N ILE A 179 -5.93 -1.50 7.41
CA ILE A 179 -5.38 -2.85 7.50
C ILE A 179 -5.16 -3.43 6.09
N GLU A 180 -4.38 -4.49 5.96
CA GLU A 180 -4.10 -5.05 4.64
C GLU A 180 -5.33 -5.75 4.05
N TYR A 181 -5.73 -5.37 2.84
CA TYR A 181 -6.73 -6.11 2.07
C TYR A 181 -6.06 -7.18 1.20
N VAL A 182 -6.58 -8.40 1.25
CA VAL A 182 -6.18 -9.50 0.36
C VAL A 182 -7.33 -9.82 -0.61
N PRO A 183 -7.18 -9.56 -1.92
CA PRO A 183 -8.15 -9.95 -2.92
C PRO A 183 -8.24 -11.46 -3.09
N MET A 184 -9.39 -11.92 -3.58
CA MET A 184 -9.67 -13.31 -3.93
C MET A 184 -10.26 -13.39 -5.33
N VAL A 185 -9.86 -14.41 -6.08
CA VAL A 185 -10.59 -14.83 -7.29
C VAL A 185 -11.53 -15.95 -6.88
N TRP A 186 -12.74 -15.59 -6.41
CA TRP A 186 -13.68 -16.57 -5.86
C TRP A 186 -13.98 -17.74 -6.81
N SER A 187 -14.30 -17.45 -8.08
CA SER A 187 -14.44 -18.45 -9.15
C SER A 187 -14.01 -17.91 -10.50
N SER A 188 -13.86 -18.80 -11.49
CA SER A 188 -13.64 -18.42 -12.89
C SER A 188 -14.08 -19.52 -13.84
N ASN A 189 -14.29 -19.16 -15.11
CA ASN A 189 -14.68 -20.09 -16.16
C ASN A 189 -13.66 -20.17 -17.32
N SER A 190 -12.58 -19.37 -17.26
CA SER A 190 -11.53 -19.35 -18.30
C SER A 190 -10.27 -18.64 -17.83
N TYR A 191 -9.14 -18.93 -18.50
CA TYR A 191 -7.88 -18.22 -18.31
C TYR A 191 -8.04 -16.69 -18.40
N SER A 192 -8.72 -16.19 -19.44
CA SER A 192 -8.88 -14.74 -19.67
C SER A 192 -9.67 -14.04 -18.57
N ASN A 193 -10.71 -14.69 -18.03
CA ASN A 193 -11.49 -14.19 -16.90
C ASN A 193 -10.61 -14.13 -15.63
N THR A 194 -9.89 -15.21 -15.35
CA THR A 194 -8.95 -15.28 -14.21
C THR A 194 -7.89 -14.18 -14.33
N LEU A 195 -7.25 -14.04 -15.49
CA LEU A 195 -6.21 -13.04 -15.73
C LEU A 195 -6.74 -11.61 -15.52
N SER A 196 -7.95 -11.31 -15.97
CA SER A 196 -8.57 -10.00 -15.75
C SER A 196 -8.76 -9.68 -14.26
N LYS A 197 -9.18 -10.66 -13.46
CA LYS A 197 -9.34 -10.51 -12.01
C LYS A 197 -8.00 -10.35 -11.30
N VAL A 198 -7.00 -11.16 -11.64
CA VAL A 198 -5.63 -11.04 -11.09
C VAL A 198 -4.99 -9.70 -11.47
N GLN A 199 -5.14 -9.26 -12.72
CA GLN A 199 -4.65 -7.96 -13.18
C GLN A 199 -5.36 -6.79 -12.48
N THR A 200 -6.66 -6.92 -12.19
CA THR A 200 -7.39 -5.92 -11.38
C THR A 200 -6.76 -5.80 -10.00
N ALA A 201 -6.48 -6.92 -9.34
CA ALA A 201 -5.81 -6.91 -8.04
C ALA A 201 -4.41 -6.29 -8.10
N LYS A 202 -3.58 -6.72 -9.06
CA LYS A 202 -2.24 -6.18 -9.29
C LYS A 202 -2.24 -4.68 -9.56
N ASN A 203 -3.14 -4.20 -10.42
CA ASN A 203 -3.22 -2.79 -10.80
C ASN A 203 -3.66 -1.89 -9.64
N ASN A 204 -4.35 -2.46 -8.65
CA ASN A 204 -4.67 -1.79 -7.38
C ASN A 204 -3.51 -1.84 -6.36
N GLY A 205 -2.38 -2.46 -6.71
CA GLY A 205 -1.18 -2.47 -5.89
C GLY A 205 -1.11 -3.60 -4.86
N TYR A 206 -2.04 -4.57 -4.90
CA TYR A 206 -2.00 -5.72 -4.01
C TYR A 206 -0.86 -6.66 -4.38
N LYS A 207 -0.22 -7.24 -3.35
CA LYS A 207 0.93 -8.14 -3.50
C LYS A 207 0.57 -9.61 -3.35
N THR A 208 -0.57 -9.92 -2.76
CA THR A 208 -1.03 -11.27 -2.48
C THR A 208 -2.45 -11.45 -2.98
N ILE A 209 -2.81 -12.65 -3.43
CA ILE A 209 -4.15 -13.00 -3.90
C ILE A 209 -4.52 -14.41 -3.46
N LEU A 210 -5.77 -14.61 -3.05
CA LEU A 210 -6.33 -15.91 -2.73
C LEU A 210 -6.92 -16.55 -3.99
N GLY A 211 -6.75 -17.87 -4.11
CA GLY A 211 -7.32 -18.70 -5.16
C GLY A 211 -8.83 -18.88 -5.06
N PHE A 212 -9.35 -19.91 -5.75
CA PHE A 212 -10.78 -20.19 -5.82
C PHE A 212 -11.38 -20.61 -4.47
N ASN A 213 -12.62 -20.20 -4.20
CA ASN A 213 -13.33 -20.46 -2.96
C ASN A 213 -14.22 -21.70 -3.08
N GLU A 214 -13.91 -22.73 -2.32
CA GLU A 214 -14.63 -24.00 -2.23
C GLU A 214 -15.03 -24.55 -3.61
N PRO A 215 -14.06 -24.74 -4.52
CA PRO A 215 -14.34 -25.24 -5.87
C PRO A 215 -14.99 -26.63 -5.87
N ASP A 216 -14.86 -27.38 -4.79
CA ASP A 216 -15.44 -28.69 -4.56
C ASP A 216 -16.94 -28.66 -4.19
N PHE A 217 -17.53 -27.50 -3.88
CA PHE A 217 -18.93 -27.35 -3.52
C PHE A 217 -19.78 -26.71 -4.63
N LYS A 218 -20.99 -27.24 -4.84
CA LYS A 218 -21.93 -26.81 -5.90
C LYS A 218 -22.45 -25.38 -5.71
N ASP A 219 -22.66 -24.98 -4.46
CA ASP A 219 -23.19 -23.65 -4.10
C ASP A 219 -22.07 -22.61 -3.92
N GLN A 220 -20.83 -22.99 -4.22
CA GLN A 220 -19.63 -22.16 -4.13
C GLN A 220 -19.01 -22.00 -5.52
N ALA A 221 -17.68 -21.98 -5.66
CA ALA A 221 -17.06 -21.77 -6.96
C ALA A 221 -17.42 -22.87 -7.98
N ASN A 222 -17.72 -24.10 -7.50
CA ASN A 222 -18.20 -25.22 -8.30
C ASN A 222 -17.36 -25.44 -9.57
N MET A 223 -16.08 -25.75 -9.36
CA MET A 223 -15.10 -25.93 -10.43
C MET A 223 -14.51 -27.33 -10.31
N ASN A 224 -14.50 -28.11 -11.39
CA ASN A 224 -13.69 -29.33 -11.39
C ASN A 224 -12.17 -28.99 -11.45
N VAL A 225 -11.33 -29.96 -11.11
CA VAL A 225 -9.87 -29.79 -11.07
C VAL A 225 -9.30 -29.35 -12.42
N ALA A 226 -9.77 -29.92 -13.53
CA ALA A 226 -9.28 -29.58 -14.87
C ALA A 226 -9.55 -28.10 -15.22
N THR A 227 -10.73 -27.59 -14.88
CA THR A 227 -11.07 -26.18 -15.06
C THR A 227 -10.17 -25.28 -14.20
N ALA A 228 -9.96 -25.63 -12.93
CA ALA A 228 -9.06 -24.86 -12.06
C ALA A 228 -7.62 -24.85 -12.58
N ILE A 229 -7.08 -25.99 -13.02
CA ILE A 229 -5.73 -26.10 -13.59
C ILE A 229 -5.59 -25.30 -14.88
N SER A 230 -6.58 -25.35 -15.79
CA SER A 230 -6.54 -24.52 -17.02
C SER A 230 -6.60 -23.01 -16.74
N CYS A 231 -7.17 -22.60 -15.61
CA CYS A 231 -7.18 -21.21 -15.17
C CYS A 231 -5.89 -20.81 -14.44
N TRP A 232 -5.19 -21.76 -13.81
CA TRP A 232 -4.07 -21.49 -12.89
C TRP A 232 -2.91 -20.68 -13.49
N PRO A 233 -2.50 -20.88 -14.77
CA PRO A 233 -1.46 -20.06 -15.39
C PRO A 233 -1.71 -18.56 -15.34
N ALA A 234 -2.97 -18.11 -15.19
CA ALA A 234 -3.30 -16.69 -15.09
C ALA A 234 -2.88 -16.04 -13.76
N PHE A 235 -2.70 -16.82 -12.69
CA PHE A 235 -2.14 -16.34 -11.43
C PHE A 235 -0.61 -16.24 -11.50
N MET A 236 0.02 -17.14 -12.24
CA MET A 236 1.47 -17.27 -12.33
C MET A 236 2.09 -16.07 -13.07
N ASN A 237 3.35 -15.76 -12.70
CA ASN A 237 4.16 -14.71 -13.33
C ASN A 237 3.54 -13.29 -13.32
N GLN A 238 2.57 -13.05 -12.43
CA GLN A 238 1.97 -11.72 -12.27
C GLN A 238 2.74 -10.83 -11.28
N GLY A 239 3.76 -11.36 -10.59
CA GLY A 239 4.44 -10.63 -9.52
C GLY A 239 3.58 -10.48 -8.26
N MET A 240 2.66 -11.41 -8.06
CA MET A 240 1.81 -11.54 -6.89
C MET A 240 2.09 -12.89 -6.23
N ARG A 241 1.95 -12.94 -4.91
CA ARG A 241 1.95 -14.16 -4.14
C ARG A 241 0.56 -14.81 -4.16
N VAL A 242 0.47 -16.09 -4.45
CA VAL A 242 -0.77 -16.79 -4.79
C VAL A 242 -1.06 -17.89 -3.77
N GLY A 243 -2.22 -17.79 -3.11
CA GLY A 243 -2.74 -18.85 -2.27
C GLY A 243 -3.44 -19.91 -3.10
N SER A 244 -3.34 -21.18 -2.70
CA SER A 244 -4.12 -22.28 -3.29
C SER A 244 -5.64 -21.97 -3.28
N PRO A 245 -6.44 -22.71 -4.06
CA PRO A 245 -7.87 -22.79 -3.79
C PRO A 245 -8.12 -23.24 -2.35
N ALA A 246 -9.14 -22.68 -1.70
CA ALA A 246 -9.57 -23.10 -0.37
C ALA A 246 -10.75 -24.06 -0.53
N THR A 247 -10.57 -25.37 -0.34
CA THR A 247 -11.66 -26.34 -0.45
C THR A 247 -12.57 -26.34 0.78
N GLY A 248 -13.83 -26.74 0.63
CA GLY A 248 -14.82 -26.74 1.72
C GLY A 248 -14.52 -27.73 2.85
N THR A 249 -13.65 -28.71 2.58
CA THR A 249 -12.96 -29.50 3.62
C THR A 249 -11.45 -29.34 3.47
N TRP A 250 -10.71 -29.60 4.54
CA TRP A 250 -9.28 -29.27 4.59
C TRP A 250 -8.41 -30.14 3.65
N PRO A 251 -7.26 -29.61 3.20
CA PRO A 251 -6.44 -30.20 2.14
C PRO A 251 -6.08 -31.69 2.27
N THR A 252 -5.79 -32.16 3.49
CA THR A 252 -5.24 -33.51 3.71
C THR A 252 -6.25 -34.63 3.53
N THR A 253 -7.55 -34.32 3.54
CA THR A 253 -8.64 -35.30 3.31
C THR A 253 -9.45 -34.99 2.06
N ASN A 254 -9.29 -33.80 1.47
CA ASN A 254 -10.05 -33.38 0.32
C ASN A 254 -9.47 -33.91 -1.01
N THR A 255 -10.18 -34.82 -1.67
CA THR A 255 -9.75 -35.44 -2.94
C THR A 255 -9.57 -34.42 -4.07
N TRP A 256 -10.41 -33.37 -4.12
CA TRP A 256 -10.28 -32.31 -5.12
C TRP A 256 -8.95 -31.58 -4.94
N PHE A 257 -8.62 -31.18 -3.71
CA PHE A 257 -7.38 -30.48 -3.39
C PHE A 257 -6.15 -31.33 -3.70
N GLN A 258 -6.18 -32.61 -3.33
CA GLN A 258 -5.08 -33.53 -3.60
C GLN A 258 -4.83 -33.72 -5.10
N ASN A 259 -5.89 -33.86 -5.88
CA ASN A 259 -5.78 -33.97 -7.34
C ASN A 259 -5.30 -32.66 -7.98
N PHE A 260 -5.74 -31.51 -7.46
CA PHE A 260 -5.24 -30.21 -7.89
C PHE A 260 -3.74 -30.06 -7.60
N MET A 261 -3.29 -30.30 -6.37
CA MET A 261 -1.87 -30.22 -6.01
C MET A 261 -1.01 -31.22 -6.79
N SER A 262 -1.50 -32.45 -7.02
CA SER A 262 -0.81 -33.42 -7.88
C SER A 262 -0.57 -32.87 -9.30
N GLN A 263 -1.55 -32.18 -9.88
CA GLN A 263 -1.37 -31.53 -11.18
C GLN A 263 -0.42 -30.32 -11.13
N ILE A 264 -0.45 -29.53 -10.06
CA ILE A 264 0.54 -28.47 -9.83
C ILE A 264 1.96 -29.06 -9.78
N ASP A 265 2.18 -30.07 -8.94
CA ASP A 265 3.49 -30.70 -8.73
C ASP A 265 4.01 -31.41 -10.00
N SER A 266 3.10 -31.94 -10.83
CA SER A 266 3.46 -32.56 -12.11
C SER A 266 3.91 -31.56 -13.19
N ASN A 267 3.71 -30.25 -12.97
CA ASN A 267 4.01 -29.21 -13.95
C ASN A 267 4.88 -28.11 -13.32
N SER A 268 6.18 -28.15 -13.60
CA SER A 268 7.18 -27.20 -13.09
C SER A 268 6.96 -25.72 -13.46
N SER A 269 6.00 -25.40 -14.32
CA SER A 269 5.59 -24.02 -14.63
C SER A 269 4.46 -23.49 -13.74
N LEU A 270 3.86 -24.34 -12.91
CA LEU A 270 2.81 -24.02 -11.96
C LEU A 270 3.35 -24.08 -10.53
N ASP A 271 2.78 -23.26 -9.65
CA ASP A 271 3.05 -23.32 -8.22
C ASP A 271 1.89 -22.72 -7.41
N VAL A 272 1.86 -23.01 -6.12
CA VAL A 272 1.15 -22.25 -5.08
C VAL A 272 2.19 -21.70 -4.12
N ASP A 273 2.11 -20.41 -3.77
CA ASP A 273 3.07 -19.81 -2.82
C ASP A 273 2.74 -20.14 -1.36
N PHE A 274 1.46 -20.40 -1.07
CA PHE A 274 0.96 -20.83 0.23
C PHE A 274 -0.35 -21.60 0.08
N ILE A 275 -0.71 -22.38 1.09
CA ILE A 275 -1.95 -23.17 1.11
C ILE A 275 -2.99 -22.49 1.98
N THR A 276 -4.22 -22.43 1.48
CA THR A 276 -5.40 -21.93 2.18
C THR A 276 -6.21 -23.10 2.74
N ILE A 277 -6.73 -22.93 3.96
CA ILE A 277 -7.50 -23.95 4.68
C ILE A 277 -8.83 -23.36 5.13
N HIS A 278 -9.93 -24.05 4.79
CA HIS A 278 -11.19 -23.97 5.51
C HIS A 278 -11.35 -25.21 6.40
N CYS A 279 -11.83 -25.04 7.63
CA CYS A 279 -12.09 -26.17 8.52
C CYS A 279 -13.24 -25.88 9.49
N TYR A 280 -14.26 -26.74 9.42
CA TYR A 280 -15.42 -26.68 10.30
C TYR A 280 -15.67 -28.03 10.99
N PRO A 281 -14.98 -28.36 12.09
CA PRO A 281 -15.20 -29.62 12.78
C PRO A 281 -16.64 -29.72 13.31
N GLU A 282 -17.33 -30.80 12.92
CA GLU A 282 -18.71 -31.09 13.31
C GLU A 282 -18.76 -31.65 14.74
N ASN A 283 -19.53 -31.00 15.61
CA ASN A 283 -19.74 -31.30 17.03
C ASN A 283 -18.44 -31.49 17.82
N TYR A 284 -17.35 -30.85 17.40
CA TYR A 284 -16.06 -30.98 18.06
C TYR A 284 -15.42 -29.61 18.30
N ALA A 285 -15.62 -29.13 19.53
CA ALA A 285 -15.22 -27.81 20.00
C ALA A 285 -14.36 -27.93 21.28
N GLY A 286 -14.25 -26.85 22.05
CA GLY A 286 -13.44 -26.79 23.25
C GLY A 286 -11.94 -26.93 22.96
N LYS A 287 -11.18 -27.11 24.04
CA LYS A 287 -9.73 -27.30 23.97
C LYS A 287 -9.33 -28.53 23.12
N ASP A 288 -10.06 -29.62 23.23
CA ASP A 288 -9.75 -30.87 22.52
C ASP A 288 -10.00 -30.74 21.01
N GLY A 289 -11.12 -30.13 20.61
CA GLY A 289 -11.39 -29.80 19.21
C GLY A 289 -10.32 -28.88 18.62
N ALA A 290 -9.86 -27.89 19.39
CA ALA A 290 -8.81 -26.98 18.94
C ALA A 290 -7.45 -27.69 18.79
N ASN A 291 -7.08 -28.58 19.72
CA ASN A 291 -5.85 -29.36 19.59
C ASN A 291 -5.90 -30.30 18.39
N TRP A 292 -7.04 -30.95 18.15
CA TRP A 292 -7.24 -31.74 16.93
C TRP A 292 -7.10 -30.87 15.67
N PHE A 293 -7.70 -29.69 15.64
CA PHE A 293 -7.58 -28.77 14.50
C PHE A 293 -6.10 -28.40 14.24
N LEU A 294 -5.37 -28.06 15.30
CA LEU A 294 -3.94 -27.72 15.20
C LEU A 294 -3.12 -28.90 14.64
N THR A 295 -3.30 -30.12 15.14
CA THR A 295 -2.48 -31.28 14.76
C THR A 295 -2.97 -31.96 13.47
N ASN A 296 -4.25 -32.31 13.39
CA ASN A 296 -4.79 -33.14 12.31
C ASN A 296 -5.15 -32.34 11.05
N VAL A 297 -5.26 -31.01 11.15
CA VAL A 297 -5.59 -30.15 10.01
C VAL A 297 -4.39 -29.30 9.63
N VAL A 298 -3.93 -28.43 10.53
CA VAL A 298 -2.93 -27.41 10.19
C VAL A 298 -1.53 -28.01 10.05
N GLU A 299 -1.05 -28.73 11.08
CA GLU A 299 0.24 -29.39 11.05
C GLU A 299 0.29 -30.50 9.99
N ALA A 300 -0.75 -31.33 9.90
CA ALA A 300 -0.83 -32.36 8.86
C ALA A 300 -0.76 -31.78 7.43
N CYS A 301 -1.39 -30.64 7.18
CA CYS A 301 -1.32 -29.96 5.89
C CYS A 301 0.12 -29.49 5.60
N TRP A 302 0.75 -28.85 6.57
CA TRP A 302 2.14 -28.42 6.43
C TRP A 302 3.10 -29.61 6.24
N ASN A 303 2.94 -30.70 6.99
CA ASN A 303 3.76 -31.91 6.84
C ASN A 303 3.60 -32.57 5.46
N LYS A 304 2.43 -32.45 4.83
CA LYS A 304 2.17 -33.05 3.51
C LYS A 304 2.75 -32.22 2.36
N TYR A 305 2.64 -30.89 2.44
CA TYR A 305 2.93 -30.01 1.30
C TYR A 305 4.10 -29.06 1.50
N HIS A 306 4.55 -28.85 2.75
CA HIS A 306 5.65 -27.97 3.13
C HIS A 306 5.55 -26.54 2.57
N LYS A 307 4.33 -26.03 2.42
CA LYS A 307 4.01 -24.64 2.04
C LYS A 307 3.56 -23.85 3.26
N PRO A 308 3.81 -22.52 3.32
CA PRO A 308 3.19 -21.68 4.34
C PRO A 308 1.67 -21.83 4.37
N ILE A 309 1.07 -21.70 5.55
CA ILE A 309 -0.35 -21.98 5.77
C ILE A 309 -1.11 -20.71 6.12
N TRP A 310 -2.23 -20.51 5.44
CA TRP A 310 -3.26 -19.51 5.75
C TRP A 310 -4.56 -20.24 6.06
N ILE A 311 -5.13 -19.98 7.23
CA ILE A 311 -6.45 -20.50 7.59
C ILE A 311 -7.46 -19.41 7.29
N THR A 312 -8.05 -19.43 6.09
CA THR A 312 -8.93 -18.35 5.65
C THR A 312 -10.30 -18.42 6.32
N GLU A 313 -10.74 -19.60 6.75
CA GLU A 313 -11.97 -19.77 7.53
C GLU A 313 -11.86 -20.94 8.52
N PHE A 314 -12.26 -20.74 9.78
CA PHE A 314 -12.38 -21.84 10.73
C PHE A 314 -13.32 -21.53 11.90
N SER A 315 -14.09 -22.53 12.32
CA SER A 315 -14.79 -22.60 13.62
C SER A 315 -15.35 -24.00 13.83
N PRO A 316 -15.61 -24.44 15.07
CA PRO A 316 -16.42 -25.64 15.27
C PRO A 316 -17.85 -25.38 14.78
N GLN A 317 -18.62 -26.42 14.48
CA GLN A 317 -20.03 -26.28 14.12
C GLN A 317 -20.84 -27.45 14.66
N GLY A 318 -22.16 -27.35 14.63
CA GLY A 318 -23.05 -28.47 14.92
C GLY A 318 -23.95 -28.27 16.14
N GLN A 319 -24.95 -29.14 16.27
CA GLN A 319 -26.02 -29.02 17.27
C GLN A 319 -25.54 -29.18 18.73
N TYR A 320 -24.40 -29.82 18.97
CA TYR A 320 -23.85 -30.08 20.29
C TYR A 320 -22.73 -29.11 20.71
N VAL A 321 -22.42 -28.12 19.87
CA VAL A 321 -21.44 -27.09 20.21
C VAL A 321 -22.06 -26.06 21.16
N THR A 322 -21.43 -25.86 22.32
CA THR A 322 -21.85 -24.86 23.30
C THR A 322 -21.11 -23.54 23.09
N LYS A 323 -21.69 -22.42 23.52
CA LYS A 323 -21.05 -21.09 23.44
C LYS A 323 -19.70 -21.05 24.15
N SER A 324 -19.61 -21.69 25.32
CA SER A 324 -18.36 -21.79 26.08
C SER A 324 -17.33 -22.68 25.39
N GLY A 325 -17.78 -23.80 24.79
CA GLY A 325 -16.91 -24.69 24.02
C GLY A 325 -16.35 -24.01 22.76
N GLU A 326 -17.16 -23.19 22.08
CA GLU A 326 -16.72 -22.37 20.96
C GLU A 326 -15.65 -21.34 21.40
N ALA A 327 -15.90 -20.61 22.49
CA ALA A 327 -14.96 -19.62 23.01
C ALA A 327 -13.62 -20.26 23.44
N GLU A 328 -13.68 -21.43 24.09
CA GLU A 328 -12.49 -22.19 24.46
C GLU A 328 -11.74 -22.73 23.24
N PHE A 329 -12.47 -23.18 22.20
CA PHE A 329 -11.86 -23.57 20.93
C PHE A 329 -11.11 -22.41 20.31
N ILE A 330 -11.75 -21.24 20.16
CA ILE A 330 -11.14 -20.06 19.54
C ILE A 330 -9.88 -19.67 20.32
N LYS A 331 -9.97 -19.50 21.64
CA LYS A 331 -8.81 -19.17 22.47
C LYS A 331 -7.65 -20.15 22.24
N THR A 332 -7.91 -21.44 22.37
CA THR A 332 -6.89 -22.50 22.26
C THR A 332 -6.28 -22.52 20.86
N ALA A 333 -7.12 -22.41 19.82
CA ALA A 333 -6.66 -22.37 18.44
C ALA A 333 -5.75 -21.16 18.18
N LEU A 334 -6.12 -19.96 18.64
CA LEU A 334 -5.29 -18.76 18.46
C LEU A 334 -3.93 -18.91 19.14
N GLU A 335 -3.90 -19.40 20.39
CA GLU A 335 -2.65 -19.64 21.12
C GLU A 335 -1.74 -20.68 20.44
N GLY A 336 -2.32 -21.69 19.79
CA GLY A 336 -1.58 -22.69 19.02
C GLY A 336 -1.08 -22.16 17.68
N LEU A 337 -1.96 -21.54 16.90
CA LEU A 337 -1.63 -20.98 15.59
C LEU A 337 -0.53 -19.92 15.67
N ASP A 338 -0.52 -19.09 16.73
CA ASP A 338 0.51 -18.08 16.94
C ASP A 338 1.92 -18.70 17.12
N LYS A 339 2.01 -19.91 17.69
CA LYS A 339 3.27 -20.63 17.92
C LYS A 339 3.78 -21.41 16.70
N MET A 340 2.93 -21.66 15.71
CA MET A 340 3.29 -22.42 14.51
C MET A 340 4.04 -21.54 13.49
N ASP A 341 5.34 -21.75 13.33
CA ASP A 341 6.20 -20.90 12.49
C ASP A 341 5.86 -20.93 10.99
N TYR A 342 5.14 -21.96 10.54
CA TYR A 342 4.66 -22.11 9.17
C TYR A 342 3.24 -21.55 8.95
N VAL A 343 2.54 -21.13 10.01
CA VAL A 343 1.26 -20.42 9.89
C VAL A 343 1.55 -18.93 9.79
N GLU A 344 1.09 -18.31 8.72
CA GLU A 344 1.23 -16.87 8.52
C GLU A 344 -0.03 -16.12 8.89
N ARG A 345 -1.21 -16.67 8.60
CA ARG A 345 -2.49 -15.95 8.75
C ARG A 345 -3.63 -16.86 9.13
N TYR A 346 -4.57 -16.33 9.91
CA TYR A 346 -5.84 -16.99 10.18
C TYR A 346 -7.01 -16.00 10.28
N SER A 347 -8.21 -16.49 10.00
CA SER A 347 -9.47 -15.78 10.21
C SER A 347 -10.54 -16.75 10.71
N ALA A 348 -11.03 -16.53 11.93
CA ALA A 348 -12.19 -17.27 12.41
C ALA A 348 -13.44 -16.86 11.63
N PHE A 349 -14.34 -17.81 11.40
CA PHE A 349 -15.59 -17.65 10.64
C PHE A 349 -16.62 -18.62 11.23
N SER A 350 -17.90 -18.29 11.40
CA SER A 350 -18.63 -17.19 10.76
C SER A 350 -18.76 -15.96 11.63
N PHE A 351 -19.46 -14.94 11.13
CA PHE A 351 -19.65 -13.70 11.86
C PHE A 351 -21.06 -13.52 12.41
N ASP A 352 -22.12 -14.11 11.86
CA ASP A 352 -23.48 -13.92 12.40
C ASP A 352 -23.99 -15.13 13.18
N GLY A 353 -24.20 -14.95 14.49
CA GLY A 353 -24.68 -15.98 15.42
C GLY A 353 -26.17 -16.28 15.30
N ALA A 354 -26.89 -15.51 14.48
CA ALA A 354 -28.19 -15.90 13.96
C ALA A 354 -27.96 -16.73 12.69
N GLY A 355 -27.70 -18.03 12.82
CA GLY A 355 -27.48 -18.91 11.67
C GLY A 355 -28.58 -18.77 10.61
N THR A 356 -28.19 -18.84 9.33
CA THR A 356 -29.10 -18.98 8.18
C THR A 356 -29.94 -20.27 8.23
N ASN A 357 -29.58 -21.21 9.12
CA ASN A 357 -30.36 -22.39 9.48
C ASN A 357 -30.58 -22.45 10.99
N LYS A 358 -31.85 -22.54 11.41
CA LYS A 358 -32.27 -22.61 12.83
C LYS A 358 -31.87 -23.90 13.55
N ASN A 359 -31.31 -24.89 12.85
CA ASN A 359 -31.03 -26.24 13.36
C ASN A 359 -29.54 -26.53 13.60
N THR A 360 -28.64 -25.60 13.27
CA THR A 360 -27.18 -25.74 13.51
C THR A 360 -26.68 -24.46 14.17
N ILE A 361 -25.99 -24.58 15.31
CA ILE A 361 -25.27 -23.44 15.89
C ILE A 361 -24.08 -23.17 14.98
N ASN A 362 -24.17 -22.11 14.18
CA ASN A 362 -23.01 -21.57 13.50
C ASN A 362 -22.23 -20.77 14.54
N CYS A 363 -21.00 -21.21 14.80
CA CYS A 363 -20.07 -20.58 15.71
C CYS A 363 -19.64 -19.23 15.14
N ALA A 364 -20.32 -18.19 15.61
CA ALA A 364 -20.21 -16.86 15.07
C ALA A 364 -19.53 -15.93 16.04
N LEU A 365 -18.77 -14.98 15.52
CA LEU A 365 -18.09 -13.98 16.35
C LEU A 365 -19.02 -12.84 16.81
N TRP A 366 -20.13 -12.60 16.11
CA TRP A 366 -20.97 -11.42 16.33
C TRP A 366 -22.47 -11.73 16.19
N TYR A 367 -23.33 -10.91 16.79
CA TYR A 367 -24.76 -10.95 16.57
C TYR A 367 -25.19 -9.73 15.77
N HIS A 368 -25.55 -9.88 14.48
CA HIS A 368 -25.95 -8.73 13.67
C HIS A 368 -27.15 -7.97 14.26
N SER A 369 -28.09 -8.69 14.89
CA SER A 369 -29.31 -8.10 15.47
C SER A 369 -29.07 -7.15 16.63
N THR A 370 -27.99 -7.35 17.38
CA THR A 370 -27.71 -6.60 18.63
C THR A 370 -26.43 -5.79 18.56
N GLY A 371 -25.56 -6.06 17.59
CA GLY A 371 -24.27 -5.39 17.48
C GLY A 371 -23.30 -5.77 18.60
N VAL A 372 -23.42 -6.98 19.17
CA VAL A 372 -22.54 -7.43 20.27
C VAL A 372 -21.76 -8.69 19.88
N PHE A 373 -20.53 -8.78 20.39
CA PHE A 373 -19.72 -9.99 20.28
C PHE A 373 -20.35 -11.16 21.04
N THR A 374 -20.29 -12.34 20.43
CA THR A 374 -20.54 -13.61 21.12
C THR A 374 -19.42 -13.90 22.13
N GLU A 375 -19.51 -15.00 22.90
CA GLU A 375 -18.39 -15.43 23.76
C GLU A 375 -17.13 -15.75 22.94
N ALA A 376 -17.30 -16.37 21.77
CA ALA A 376 -16.23 -16.63 20.82
C ALA A 376 -15.68 -15.34 20.19
N GLY A 377 -16.54 -14.38 19.87
CA GLY A 377 -16.14 -13.04 19.44
C GLY A 377 -15.26 -12.35 20.47
N LYS A 378 -15.66 -12.37 21.74
CA LYS A 378 -14.87 -11.80 22.85
C LYS A 378 -13.51 -12.52 22.98
N ALA A 379 -13.48 -13.84 22.84
CA ALA A 379 -12.22 -14.58 22.78
C ALA A 379 -11.36 -14.10 21.60
N TYR A 380 -11.93 -13.99 20.40
CA TYR A 380 -11.22 -13.53 19.22
C TYR A 380 -10.67 -12.10 19.35
N CYS A 381 -11.39 -11.20 20.04
CA CYS A 381 -10.90 -9.85 20.34
C CYS A 381 -9.70 -9.87 21.31
N ASN A 382 -9.74 -10.73 22.33
CA ASN A 382 -8.80 -10.73 23.45
C ASN A 382 -7.50 -11.51 23.20
N TYR A 383 -7.50 -12.47 22.28
CA TYR A 383 -6.34 -13.34 21.99
C TYR A 383 -5.79 -13.12 20.57
N GLY A 384 -4.62 -13.69 20.25
CA GLY A 384 -4.03 -13.66 18.90
C GLY A 384 -3.17 -12.45 18.55
N ASN A 385 -2.95 -11.52 19.48
CA ASN A 385 -2.17 -10.30 19.25
C ASN A 385 -1.01 -10.15 20.22
N PRO A 386 0.08 -9.48 19.79
CA PRO A 386 1.32 -9.46 20.55
C PRO A 386 1.24 -8.59 21.82
N THR A 387 1.77 -9.15 22.90
CA THR A 387 1.93 -8.47 24.20
C THR A 387 3.39 -8.28 24.61
N ALA A 388 4.32 -8.97 23.94
CA ALA A 388 5.74 -9.00 24.29
C ALA A 388 6.64 -8.59 23.11
N GLU A 389 7.78 -7.98 23.43
CA GLU A 389 8.83 -7.65 22.46
C GLU A 389 9.58 -8.90 22.01
N TYR A 390 10.02 -8.91 20.75
CA TYR A 390 10.90 -9.95 20.22
C TYR A 390 12.35 -9.45 20.20
N VAL A 391 13.28 -10.35 20.54
CA VAL A 391 14.72 -10.10 20.48
C VAL A 391 15.35 -11.27 19.73
N ALA A 392 16.00 -10.97 18.61
CA ALA A 392 16.68 -11.94 17.76
C ALA A 392 18.21 -11.80 17.80
N GLY A 393 18.73 -10.70 18.34
CA GLY A 393 20.16 -10.46 18.47
C GLY A 393 20.48 -9.33 19.45
N ASN A 394 21.77 -9.01 19.55
CA ASN A 394 22.30 -8.14 20.61
C ASN A 394 22.78 -6.77 20.08
N ALA A 395 22.53 -6.45 18.81
CA ALA A 395 22.89 -5.16 18.25
C ALA A 395 22.03 -4.05 18.86
N VAL A 396 22.66 -2.91 19.15
CA VAL A 396 21.99 -1.73 19.73
C VAL A 396 22.10 -0.56 18.76
N ASN A 397 21.00 0.18 18.60
CA ASN A 397 21.00 1.41 17.81
C ASN A 397 21.86 2.48 18.50
N GLN A 398 22.94 2.89 17.85
CA GLN A 398 23.86 3.92 18.35
C GLN A 398 23.29 5.35 18.23
N ASN A 399 22.14 5.51 17.57
CA ASN A 399 21.49 6.79 17.34
C ASN A 399 22.40 7.84 16.68
N ARG A 400 23.33 7.41 15.80
CA ARG A 400 24.29 8.30 15.16
C ARG A 400 23.58 9.35 14.31
N LYS A 401 23.99 10.61 14.44
CA LYS A 401 23.48 11.72 13.66
C LYS A 401 24.61 12.37 12.87
N ILE A 402 24.30 12.79 11.64
CA ILE A 402 25.17 13.67 10.87
C ILE A 402 24.60 15.06 10.98
N SER A 403 25.29 15.93 11.72
CA SER A 403 24.98 17.35 11.76
C SER A 403 25.24 17.96 10.38
N ILE A 404 24.24 18.59 9.80
CA ILE A 404 24.42 19.45 8.63
C ILE A 404 25.06 20.73 9.17
N GLY A 405 26.40 20.80 9.12
CA GLY A 405 27.12 22.00 9.53
C GLY A 405 26.60 23.22 8.77
N SER A 406 26.42 24.33 9.47
CA SER A 406 26.13 25.66 8.91
C SER A 406 27.18 26.14 7.89
N ASN A 407 28.31 25.45 7.76
CA ASN A 407 29.40 25.74 6.84
C ASN A 407 29.52 24.72 5.69
N THR A 408 28.43 24.48 4.97
CA THR A 408 28.54 24.03 3.59
C THR A 408 28.07 25.15 2.68
N THR A 409 29.00 25.69 1.88
CA THR A 409 28.68 26.50 0.71
C THR A 409 27.80 25.66 -0.20
N THR A 410 26.50 25.74 0.06
CA THR A 410 25.49 25.11 -0.75
C THR A 410 25.68 25.70 -2.14
N PRO A 411 25.92 24.90 -3.20
CA PRO A 411 25.98 25.48 -4.53
C PRO A 411 24.58 26.01 -4.83
N SER A 412 24.40 27.32 -4.67
CA SER A 412 23.17 28.01 -5.01
C SER A 412 23.05 27.90 -6.52
N VAL A 413 22.07 27.16 -7.01
CA VAL A 413 21.83 27.07 -8.44
C VAL A 413 21.00 28.27 -8.84
N VAL A 414 21.63 29.25 -9.48
CA VAL A 414 20.97 30.45 -9.99
C VAL A 414 19.87 30.03 -10.98
N LYS A 415 18.63 30.42 -10.71
CA LYS A 415 17.51 30.20 -11.65
C LYS A 415 17.89 30.73 -13.03
N PRO A 416 17.64 29.98 -14.11
CA PRO A 416 17.86 30.50 -15.46
C PRO A 416 17.06 31.78 -15.67
N ALA A 417 17.65 32.74 -16.36
CA ALA A 417 16.95 33.97 -16.73
C ALA A 417 15.68 33.65 -17.54
N LYS A 418 14.75 34.60 -17.56
CA LYS A 418 13.50 34.48 -18.34
C LYS A 418 13.82 34.14 -19.79
N ALA A 419 13.28 33.03 -20.29
CA ALA A 419 13.55 32.60 -21.66
C ALA A 419 12.92 33.58 -22.67
N LYS A 420 13.57 33.74 -23.82
CA LYS A 420 13.11 34.60 -24.92
C LYS A 420 12.89 33.77 -26.18
N ILE A 421 11.64 33.69 -26.65
CA ILE A 421 11.32 33.13 -27.97
C ILE A 421 11.74 34.15 -29.02
N LYS A 422 12.76 33.83 -29.83
CA LYS A 422 13.20 34.66 -30.97
C LYS A 422 12.15 34.66 -32.07
N SER A 423 11.70 33.48 -32.46
CA SER A 423 10.71 33.33 -33.53
C SER A 423 9.92 32.04 -33.41
N VAL A 424 8.70 32.09 -33.94
CA VAL A 424 7.86 30.93 -34.26
C VAL A 424 7.39 31.12 -35.70
N LYS A 425 7.77 30.21 -36.60
CA LYS A 425 7.49 30.33 -38.03
C LYS A 425 6.84 29.05 -38.55
N ASN A 426 5.77 29.19 -39.33
CA ASN A 426 5.26 28.08 -40.13
C ASN A 426 6.21 27.89 -41.32
N ILE A 427 6.97 26.79 -41.33
CA ILE A 427 8.07 26.59 -42.28
C ILE A 427 7.68 25.72 -43.48
N LYS A 428 6.70 24.83 -43.30
CA LYS A 428 6.09 23.96 -44.32
C LYS A 428 4.69 23.59 -43.85
N THR A 429 3.89 22.97 -44.71
CA THR A 429 2.56 22.43 -44.36
C THR A 429 2.64 21.61 -43.07
N ARG A 430 1.79 21.96 -42.10
CA ARG A 430 1.69 21.31 -40.77
C ARG A 430 2.99 21.30 -39.94
N LYS A 431 3.94 22.20 -40.21
CA LYS A 431 5.23 22.31 -39.48
C LYS A 431 5.48 23.71 -38.96
N ILE A 432 5.72 23.83 -37.65
CA ILE A 432 6.10 25.08 -36.99
C ILE A 432 7.51 24.94 -36.40
N LYS A 433 8.44 25.82 -36.81
CA LYS A 433 9.77 25.94 -36.21
C LYS A 433 9.75 27.02 -35.13
N LEU A 434 10.09 26.63 -33.91
CA LEU A 434 10.33 27.52 -32.78
C LEU A 434 11.82 27.69 -32.56
N THR A 435 12.26 28.93 -32.37
CA THR A 435 13.65 29.31 -32.09
C THR A 435 13.70 30.16 -30.81
N LEU A 436 14.54 29.75 -29.86
CA LEU A 436 14.81 30.41 -28.59
C LEU A 436 16.14 31.15 -28.63
N SER A 437 16.26 32.19 -27.82
CA SER A 437 17.57 32.74 -27.47
C SER A 437 18.25 31.81 -26.47
N LYS A 438 19.57 31.61 -26.60
CA LYS A 438 20.36 30.92 -25.58
C LYS A 438 20.22 31.69 -24.26
N THR A 439 19.94 30.98 -23.18
CA THR A 439 19.71 31.54 -21.86
C THR A 439 20.88 31.13 -20.98
N LYS A 440 21.51 32.11 -20.32
CA LYS A 440 22.63 31.86 -19.39
C LYS A 440 22.19 30.84 -18.34
N ASN A 441 23.05 29.84 -18.09
CA ASN A 441 22.84 28.75 -17.13
C ASN A 441 21.69 27.78 -17.44
N ALA A 442 21.12 27.79 -18.64
CA ALA A 442 20.08 26.84 -19.03
C ALA A 442 20.68 25.50 -19.48
N LYS A 443 20.24 24.39 -18.87
CA LYS A 443 20.48 23.02 -19.33
C LYS A 443 19.43 22.55 -20.35
N GLY A 444 18.31 23.26 -20.44
CA GLY A 444 17.31 23.07 -21.48
C GLY A 444 16.10 23.99 -21.31
N TYR A 445 15.03 23.70 -22.02
CA TYR A 445 13.81 24.50 -22.05
C TYR A 445 12.56 23.62 -21.98
N GLN A 446 11.53 24.13 -21.33
CA GLN A 446 10.17 23.62 -21.45
C GLN A 446 9.35 24.62 -22.28
N ILE A 447 8.71 24.12 -23.32
CA ILE A 447 7.81 24.87 -24.18
C ILE A 447 6.39 24.45 -23.82
N LYS A 448 5.54 25.44 -23.56
CA LYS A 448 4.10 25.30 -23.45
C LYS A 448 3.49 25.76 -24.76
N ILE A 449 2.61 24.94 -25.35
CA ILE A 449 1.93 25.22 -26.61
C ILE A 449 0.44 24.87 -26.48
N CYS A 450 -0.41 25.69 -27.09
CA CYS A 450 -1.86 25.55 -27.08
C CYS A 450 -2.44 26.26 -28.30
N ASP A 451 -3.59 25.83 -28.79
CA ASP A 451 -4.40 26.52 -29.82
C ASP A 451 -5.29 27.63 -29.24
N ASN A 452 -5.37 27.74 -27.91
CA ASN A 452 -6.08 28.80 -27.19
C ASN A 452 -5.12 29.78 -26.50
N LYS A 453 -5.38 31.09 -26.64
CA LYS A 453 -4.59 32.19 -26.02
C LYS A 453 -4.53 32.10 -24.49
N LYS A 454 -5.58 31.59 -23.84
CA LYS A 454 -5.66 31.38 -22.38
C LYS A 454 -4.82 30.20 -21.89
N PHE A 455 -4.28 29.39 -22.81
CA PHE A 455 -3.58 28.15 -22.50
C PHE A 455 -4.44 27.19 -21.64
N SER A 456 -5.73 27.04 -21.97
CA SER A 456 -6.55 25.96 -21.42
C SER A 456 -6.31 24.70 -22.25
N GLY A 457 -5.99 23.56 -21.64
CA GLY A 457 -5.69 22.31 -22.36
C GLY A 457 -4.32 22.29 -23.08
N TYR A 458 -3.33 23.06 -22.61
CA TYR A 458 -1.99 23.10 -23.22
C TYR A 458 -1.24 21.76 -23.11
N TRP A 459 -0.33 21.50 -24.04
CA TRP A 459 0.70 20.47 -23.88
C TRP A 459 2.09 21.08 -23.70
N THR A 460 3.04 20.26 -23.23
CA THR A 460 4.43 20.70 -23.04
C THR A 460 5.43 19.86 -23.80
N LYS A 461 6.51 20.50 -24.25
CA LYS A 461 7.66 19.85 -24.88
C LYS A 461 8.94 20.31 -24.21
N ASN A 462 9.74 19.36 -23.73
CA ASN A 462 11.08 19.64 -23.24
C ASN A 462 12.10 19.49 -24.38
N ILE A 463 13.03 20.44 -24.48
CA ILE A 463 14.14 20.42 -25.45
C ILE A 463 15.45 20.83 -24.77
N THR A 464 16.58 20.37 -25.29
CA THR A 464 17.92 20.78 -24.84
C THR A 464 18.55 21.78 -25.81
N LYS A 465 18.22 21.69 -27.10
CA LYS A 465 18.62 22.66 -28.14
C LYS A 465 17.76 23.94 -28.06
N THR A 466 18.20 25.00 -28.72
CA THR A 466 17.46 26.28 -28.81
C THR A 466 16.44 26.29 -29.95
N THR A 467 16.33 25.22 -30.74
CA THR A 467 15.35 25.11 -31.83
C THR A 467 14.57 23.81 -31.74
N TYR A 468 13.30 23.85 -32.17
CA TYR A 468 12.47 22.67 -32.30
C TYR A 468 11.43 22.85 -33.40
N THR A 469 11.18 21.78 -34.16
CA THR A 469 10.15 21.75 -35.21
C THR A 469 9.00 20.87 -34.77
N PHE A 470 7.87 21.49 -34.47
CA PHE A 470 6.60 20.81 -34.25
C PHE A 470 6.06 20.33 -35.61
N LYS A 471 5.66 19.06 -35.68
CA LYS A 471 5.12 18.39 -36.88
C LYS A 471 3.65 18.04 -36.64
N LYS A 472 2.93 17.71 -37.71
CA LYS A 472 1.52 17.27 -37.69
C LYS A 472 0.54 18.32 -37.11
N MET A 473 0.91 19.60 -37.15
CA MET A 473 0.04 20.68 -36.68
C MET A 473 -1.23 20.81 -37.53
N ASP A 474 -2.32 21.29 -36.96
CA ASP A 474 -3.59 21.43 -37.67
C ASP A 474 -3.55 22.61 -38.63
N LYS A 475 -4.11 22.40 -39.82
CA LYS A 475 -4.18 23.43 -40.87
C LYS A 475 -5.11 24.56 -40.44
N LYS A 476 -4.80 25.80 -40.83
CA LYS A 476 -5.58 27.01 -40.51
C LYS A 476 -5.67 27.35 -39.01
N THR A 477 -5.06 26.56 -38.12
CA THR A 477 -5.06 26.77 -36.66
C THR A 477 -3.97 27.75 -36.23
N THR A 478 -4.28 28.60 -35.24
CA THR A 478 -3.32 29.51 -34.59
C THR A 478 -2.84 28.90 -33.29
N TYR A 479 -1.53 28.70 -33.16
CA TYR A 479 -0.92 28.19 -31.93
C TYR A 479 -0.19 29.28 -31.17
N TYR A 480 -0.28 29.22 -29.84
CA TYR A 480 0.34 30.10 -28.87
C TYR A 480 1.45 29.36 -28.12
N PHE A 481 2.58 30.02 -27.91
CA PHE A 481 3.80 29.45 -27.35
C PHE A 481 4.31 30.30 -26.18
N LYS A 482 4.64 29.64 -25.08
CA LYS A 482 5.49 30.16 -24.00
C LYS A 482 6.66 29.20 -23.80
N ALA A 483 7.83 29.73 -23.45
CA ALA A 483 8.99 28.90 -23.11
C ALA A 483 9.57 29.34 -21.77
N ARG A 484 10.09 28.40 -20.99
CA ARG A 484 10.91 28.70 -19.81
C ARG A 484 12.18 27.85 -19.85
N ALA A 485 13.30 28.46 -19.49
CA ALA A 485 14.55 27.75 -19.35
C ALA A 485 14.54 26.95 -18.04
N TYR A 486 15.26 25.83 -18.01
CA TYR A 486 15.53 25.09 -16.79
C TYR A 486 17.02 24.80 -16.67
N THR A 487 17.46 24.71 -15.43
CA THR A 487 18.73 24.11 -15.04
C THR A 487 18.45 22.87 -14.19
N LYS A 488 19.49 22.14 -13.79
CA LYS A 488 19.35 20.94 -12.95
C LYS A 488 20.15 21.09 -11.66
N LYS A 489 19.57 20.64 -10.55
CA LYS A 489 20.29 20.33 -9.30
C LYS A 489 20.03 18.85 -9.02
N GLY A 490 21.03 17.99 -9.25
CA GLY A 490 20.81 16.55 -9.33
C GLY A 490 19.85 16.17 -10.46
N SER A 491 18.83 15.35 -10.16
CA SER A 491 17.78 14.94 -11.10
C SER A 491 16.64 15.97 -11.26
N THR A 492 16.51 16.93 -10.34
CA THR A 492 15.41 17.91 -10.31
C THR A 492 15.65 19.07 -11.27
N LYS A 493 14.62 19.42 -12.08
CA LYS A 493 14.64 20.60 -12.96
C LYS A 493 14.18 21.84 -12.20
N ILE A 494 15.03 22.86 -12.16
CA ILE A 494 14.70 24.18 -11.60
C ILE A 494 14.38 25.12 -12.75
N TYR A 495 13.16 25.66 -12.76
CA TYR A 495 12.64 26.45 -13.86
C TYR A 495 12.75 27.96 -13.63
N GLY A 496 13.13 28.70 -14.68
CA GLY A 496 13.01 30.15 -14.75
C GLY A 496 11.59 30.61 -15.09
N ALA A 497 11.40 31.93 -15.21
CA ALA A 497 10.12 32.51 -15.58
C ALA A 497 9.71 32.18 -17.03
N TRP A 498 8.40 32.08 -17.27
CA TRP A 498 7.83 31.92 -18.61
C TRP A 498 8.08 33.16 -19.49
N SER A 499 8.39 32.93 -20.76
CA SER A 499 8.52 33.98 -21.77
C SER A 499 7.20 34.72 -22.01
N LYS A 500 7.28 35.88 -22.68
CA LYS A 500 6.10 36.46 -23.33
C LYS A 500 5.52 35.43 -24.34
N THR A 501 4.20 35.46 -24.51
CA THR A 501 3.51 34.60 -25.48
C THR A 501 3.88 35.01 -26.91
N LYS A 502 4.18 34.04 -27.77
CA LYS A 502 4.28 34.23 -29.23
C LYS A 502 3.22 33.37 -29.90
N LYS A 503 2.70 33.81 -31.05
CA LYS A 503 1.70 33.05 -31.81
C LYS A 503 2.11 32.87 -33.27
N VAL A 504 1.62 31.82 -33.91
CA VAL A 504 1.77 31.59 -35.35
C VAL A 504 0.58 30.80 -35.90
N LYS A 505 0.10 31.18 -37.09
CA LYS A 505 -0.96 30.47 -37.81
C LYS A 505 -0.34 29.48 -38.81
N VAL A 506 -0.83 28.24 -38.82
CA VAL A 506 -0.43 27.23 -39.81
C VAL A 506 -1.16 27.51 -41.12
N LYS A 507 -0.42 27.71 -42.21
CA LYS A 507 -0.99 27.91 -43.55
C LYS A 507 -1.53 26.58 -44.13
N LYS A 508 -2.24 26.66 -45.26
CA LYS A 508 -2.93 25.52 -45.91
C LYS A 508 -2.00 24.30 -46.13
#